data_AF-A0A7S4C8R6-F1
#
_entry.id   AF-A0A7S4C8R6-F1
#
_cell.length_a   1.000
_cell.length_b   1.000
_cell.length_c   1.000
_cell.angle_alpha   90.00
_cell.angle_beta   90.00
_cell.angle_gamma   90.00
#
_symmetry.space_group_name_H-M   'P 1'
#
loop_
_entity.id
_entity.type
_entity.pdbx_description
1 polymer ?
#
loop_
_entity_poly.entity_id
_entity_poly.type
_entity_poly.pdbx_seq_one_letter_code
_entity_poly.pdbx_strand_id
1 'polypeptide(L)'
;DILLGKWCGGELEGRYTGLLGAWEPGERPEAAAVRVARALCGLQVDPERLEPRALLDFIEVDQATGDLGSPLAELQFLYRVGGSAPLAGLDMAGNDVIVPEWIALDRVPYDQMPADDALWYPPVLLEGGDLLRGSFTFRGQQLLEHHLERVSSVELQELIAAA
;
A
#
# COMPACT_ATOMS: atom_id res chain seq x y z
N ASP A 1 5.32 15.51 4.88
CA ASP A 1 4.40 14.62 5.60
C ASP A 1 3.85 13.57 4.64
N ILE A 2 3.34 12.47 5.20
CA ILE A 2 2.63 11.40 4.51
C ILE A 2 1.29 11.19 5.19
N LEU A 3 0.25 10.89 4.41
CA LEU A 3 -1.04 10.49 4.94
C LEU A 3 -1.03 8.97 5.14
N LEU A 4 -1.08 8.54 6.40
CA LEU A 4 -1.35 7.15 6.77
C LEU A 4 -2.75 7.05 7.36
N GLY A 5 -3.23 5.83 7.53
CA GLY A 5 -4.43 5.59 8.32
C GLY A 5 -4.21 4.49 9.33
N LYS A 6 -4.68 4.73 10.56
CA LYS A 6 -4.67 3.74 11.64
C LYS A 6 -5.94 2.91 11.58
N TRP A 7 -5.79 1.60 11.42
CA TRP A 7 -6.93 0.70 11.30
C TRP A 7 -7.64 0.50 12.63
N CYS A 8 -8.97 0.57 12.60
CA CYS A 8 -9.85 0.42 13.75
C CYS A 8 -10.27 -1.04 14.01
N GLY A 9 -10.04 -1.95 13.06
CA GLY A 9 -10.43 -3.35 13.14
C GLY A 9 -9.85 -4.21 12.01
N GLY A 10 -10.17 -5.50 12.01
CA GLY A 10 -9.69 -6.47 11.01
C GLY A 10 -8.26 -6.95 11.27
N GLU A 11 -7.63 -7.55 10.27
CA GLU A 11 -6.28 -8.12 10.40
C GLU A 11 -5.19 -7.08 10.68
N LEU A 12 -5.48 -5.81 10.37
CA LEU A 12 -4.58 -4.68 10.59
C LEU A 12 -4.94 -3.85 11.83
N GLU A 13 -5.87 -4.29 12.68
CA GLU A 13 -6.31 -3.51 13.85
C GLU A 13 -5.15 -2.92 14.67
N GLY A 14 -5.20 -1.61 14.89
CA GLY A 14 -4.19 -0.86 15.64
C GLY A 14 -2.92 -0.53 14.86
N ARG A 15 -2.74 -1.04 13.63
CA ARG A 15 -1.59 -0.76 12.76
C ARG A 15 -1.84 0.44 11.85
N TYR A 16 -0.76 1.09 11.42
CA TYR A 16 -0.78 2.09 10.36
C TYR A 16 -0.47 1.45 9.00
N THR A 17 -1.12 1.94 7.95
CA THR A 17 -0.73 1.67 6.56
C THR A 17 -0.95 2.93 5.71
N GLY A 18 -0.59 2.86 4.43
CA GLY A 18 -1.18 3.74 3.41
C GLY A 18 -2.68 3.47 3.24
N LEU A 19 -3.33 4.15 2.29
CA LEU A 19 -4.73 3.88 1.99
C LEU A 19 -4.87 2.58 1.17
N LEU A 20 -4.99 1.45 1.88
CA LEU A 20 -4.97 0.10 1.34
C LEU A 20 -6.39 -0.48 1.23
N GLY A 21 -6.66 -1.20 0.14
CA GLY A 21 -7.93 -1.89 -0.06
C GLY A 21 -7.93 -2.75 -1.31
N ALA A 22 -8.96 -3.59 -1.43
CA ALA A 22 -9.07 -4.57 -2.50
C ALA A 22 -9.28 -3.94 -3.88
N TRP A 23 -8.60 -4.53 -4.86
CA TRP A 23 -8.86 -4.34 -6.29
C TRP A 23 -10.09 -5.15 -6.74
N GLU A 24 -10.86 -4.62 -7.69
CA GLU A 24 -12.03 -5.31 -8.25
C GLU A 24 -11.75 -5.87 -9.66
N PRO A 25 -12.26 -7.06 -10.04
CA PRO A 25 -12.00 -7.64 -11.36
C PRO A 25 -12.36 -6.72 -12.53
N GLY A 26 -11.40 -6.48 -13.41
CA GLY A 26 -11.56 -5.63 -14.59
C GLY A 26 -11.39 -4.13 -14.33
N GLU A 27 -11.12 -3.73 -13.08
CA GLU A 27 -10.75 -2.35 -12.74
C GLU A 27 -9.28 -2.08 -13.10
N ARG A 28 -8.94 -0.83 -13.45
CA ARG A 28 -7.51 -0.44 -13.53
C ARG A 28 -6.96 -0.20 -12.13
N PRO A 29 -5.70 -0.56 -11.81
CA PRO A 29 -5.14 -0.34 -10.48
C PRO A 29 -5.25 1.12 -9.98
N GLU A 30 -5.11 2.11 -10.87
CA GLU A 30 -5.27 3.52 -10.53
C GLU A 30 -6.71 3.86 -10.13
N ALA A 31 -7.70 3.27 -10.81
CA ALA A 31 -9.10 3.47 -10.47
C ALA A 31 -9.43 2.86 -9.10
N ALA A 32 -8.87 1.69 -8.81
CA ALA A 32 -8.98 1.05 -7.51
C ALA A 32 -8.39 1.94 -6.41
N ALA A 33 -7.17 2.46 -6.61
CA ALA A 33 -6.52 3.35 -5.64
C ALA A 33 -7.36 4.61 -5.34
N VAL A 34 -7.95 5.25 -6.37
CA VAL A 34 -8.85 6.41 -6.17
C VAL A 34 -10.14 6.02 -5.44
N ARG A 35 -10.76 4.89 -5.81
CA ARG A 35 -11.98 4.38 -5.16
C ARG A 35 -11.74 4.07 -3.69
N VAL A 36 -10.66 3.34 -3.38
CA VAL A 36 -10.24 2.96 -2.03
C VAL A 36 -9.96 4.21 -1.20
N ALA A 37 -9.16 5.16 -1.70
CA ALA A 37 -8.86 6.39 -0.98
C ALA A 37 -10.13 7.19 -0.63
N ARG A 38 -11.08 7.28 -1.57
CA ARG A 38 -12.38 7.90 -1.33
C ARG A 38 -13.22 7.13 -0.31
N ALA A 39 -13.27 5.80 -0.39
CA ALA A 39 -14.05 4.98 0.53
C ALA A 39 -13.53 5.07 1.97
N LEU A 40 -12.20 5.07 2.13
CA LEU A 40 -11.56 5.08 3.44
C LEU A 40 -11.62 6.45 4.14
N CYS A 41 -11.48 7.55 3.40
CA CYS A 41 -11.33 8.86 4.04
C CYS A 41 -11.86 10.03 3.19
N GLY A 42 -12.71 9.77 2.19
CA GLY A 42 -13.28 10.82 1.33
C GLY A 42 -12.30 11.46 0.35
N LEU A 43 -11.01 11.08 0.39
CA LEU A 43 -9.95 11.71 -0.39
C LEU A 43 -10.27 11.66 -1.89
N GLN A 44 -10.25 12.83 -2.52
CA GLN A 44 -10.44 12.98 -3.95
C GLN A 44 -9.07 13.10 -4.63
N VAL A 45 -8.72 12.08 -5.41
CA VAL A 45 -7.49 12.04 -6.20
C VAL A 45 -7.87 11.99 -7.67
N ASP A 46 -7.20 12.82 -8.46
CA ASP A 46 -7.22 12.71 -9.92
C ASP A 46 -6.35 11.51 -10.32
N PRO A 47 -6.89 10.48 -11.01
CA PRO A 47 -6.11 9.33 -11.46
C PRO A 47 -4.85 9.71 -12.26
N GLU A 48 -4.86 10.83 -12.99
CA GLU A 48 -3.69 11.29 -13.77
C GLU A 48 -2.51 11.73 -12.88
N ARG A 49 -2.77 11.99 -11.59
CA ARG A 49 -1.74 12.33 -10.59
C ARG A 49 -1.17 11.09 -9.90
N LEU A 50 -1.69 9.90 -10.17
CA LEU A 50 -1.15 8.69 -9.55
C LEU A 50 0.13 8.25 -10.26
N GLU A 51 1.21 8.21 -9.49
CA GLU A 51 2.52 7.77 -9.94
C GLU A 51 2.78 6.36 -9.38
N PRO A 52 2.95 5.32 -10.22
CA PRO A 52 3.29 3.99 -9.74
C PRO A 52 4.66 4.02 -9.08
N ARG A 53 4.78 3.35 -7.93
CA ARG A 53 6.00 3.33 -7.11
C ARG A 53 6.52 1.92 -6.88
N ALA A 54 5.65 0.94 -6.77
CA ALA A 54 6.07 -0.45 -6.61
C ALA A 54 5.00 -1.46 -7.02
N LEU A 55 5.45 -2.67 -7.34
CA LEU A 55 4.62 -3.85 -7.42
C LEU A 55 5.11 -4.87 -6.37
N LEU A 56 4.30 -5.14 -5.36
CA LEU A 56 4.68 -5.96 -4.21
C LEU A 56 3.84 -7.25 -4.18
N ASP A 57 4.51 -8.39 -4.09
CA ASP A 57 3.89 -9.72 -4.02
C ASP A 57 4.03 -10.29 -2.61
N PHE A 58 2.92 -10.76 -2.05
CA PHE A 58 2.84 -11.25 -0.68
C PHE A 58 2.34 -12.67 -0.69
N ILE A 59 3.04 -13.56 0.02
CA ILE A 59 2.68 -14.97 0.17
C ILE A 59 2.54 -15.28 1.66
N GLU A 60 1.35 -15.70 2.08
CA GLU A 60 1.13 -16.24 3.43
C GLU A 60 1.25 -17.76 3.41
N VAL A 61 2.18 -18.30 4.20
CA VAL A 61 2.50 -19.73 4.19
C VAL A 61 1.77 -20.54 5.26
N ASP A 62 1.09 -19.92 6.22
CA ASP A 62 0.31 -20.63 7.24
C ASP A 62 -1.15 -20.85 6.84
N GLN A 63 -1.59 -22.10 6.89
CA GLN A 63 -2.87 -22.58 6.35
C GLN A 63 -4.00 -22.63 7.39
N ALA A 64 -4.06 -21.66 8.31
CA ALA A 64 -5.16 -21.64 9.29
C ALA A 64 -6.44 -20.93 8.76
N THR A 65 -6.40 -20.27 7.61
CA THR A 65 -7.52 -19.44 7.11
C THR A 65 -8.01 -19.77 5.69
N GLY A 66 -7.45 -20.79 5.02
CA GLY A 66 -7.87 -21.21 3.67
C GLY A 66 -8.50 -22.61 3.64
N ASP A 67 -9.71 -22.72 3.09
CA ASP A 67 -10.52 -23.96 3.01
C ASP A 67 -9.85 -25.14 2.25
N LEU A 68 -8.67 -24.94 1.65
CA LEU A 68 -8.02 -25.90 0.74
C LEU A 68 -6.48 -25.96 0.83
N GLY A 69 -5.85 -25.36 1.84
CA GLY A 69 -4.39 -25.52 2.03
C GLY A 69 -3.52 -25.05 0.87
N SER A 70 -3.90 -23.94 0.22
CA SER A 70 -3.04 -23.20 -0.71
C SER A 70 -2.58 -21.90 -0.02
N PRO A 71 -1.35 -21.44 -0.24
CA PRO A 71 -0.90 -20.16 0.28
C PRO A 71 -1.79 -19.03 -0.27
N LEU A 72 -2.15 -18.08 0.60
CA LEU A 72 -2.83 -16.86 0.16
C LEU A 72 -1.77 -15.98 -0.52
N ALA A 73 -2.00 -15.65 -1.79
CA ALA A 73 -1.14 -14.76 -2.55
C ALA A 73 -1.88 -13.43 -2.79
N GLU A 74 -1.21 -12.32 -2.51
CA GLU A 74 -1.72 -10.97 -2.73
C GLU A 74 -0.71 -10.19 -3.57
N LEU A 75 -1.20 -9.47 -4.57
CA LEU A 75 -0.40 -8.56 -5.37
C LEU A 75 -0.88 -7.13 -5.12
N GLN A 76 0.01 -6.28 -4.62
CA GLN A 76 -0.29 -4.89 -4.30
C GLN A 76 0.40 -3.94 -5.28
N PHE A 77 -0.39 -2.99 -5.77
CA PHE A 77 0.07 -1.88 -6.60
C PHE A 77 0.22 -0.63 -5.74
N LEU A 78 1.45 -0.16 -5.57
CA LEU A 78 1.73 1.02 -4.76
C LEU A 78 1.75 2.27 -5.66
N TYR A 79 0.90 3.23 -5.31
CA TYR A 79 0.87 4.54 -5.96
C TYR A 79 1.15 5.68 -4.99
N ARG A 80 1.76 6.74 -5.51
CA ARG A 80 1.91 8.03 -4.83
C ARG A 80 1.10 9.08 -5.57
N VAL A 81 0.47 10.00 -4.84
CA VAL A 81 -0.12 11.19 -5.45
C VAL A 81 0.99 12.20 -5.76
N GLY A 82 1.19 12.47 -7.04
CA GLY A 82 2.15 13.44 -7.56
C GLY A 82 1.66 14.90 -7.51
N GLY A 83 2.61 15.80 -7.74
CA GLY A 83 2.41 17.25 -7.81
C GLY A 83 2.12 17.92 -6.46
N SER A 84 2.05 19.26 -6.48
CA SER A 84 1.86 20.09 -5.28
C SER A 84 0.43 20.63 -5.12
N ALA A 85 -0.51 20.19 -5.96
CA ALA A 85 -1.89 20.64 -5.89
C ALA A 85 -2.55 20.13 -4.58
N PRO A 86 -3.29 20.98 -3.85
CA PRO A 86 -3.95 20.59 -2.62
C PRO A 86 -4.82 19.35 -2.80
N LEU A 87 -4.83 18.49 -1.78
CA LEU A 87 -5.75 17.37 -1.69
C LEU A 87 -7.12 17.88 -1.21
N ALA A 88 -8.19 17.33 -1.77
CA ALA A 88 -9.56 17.71 -1.46
C ALA A 88 -10.37 16.51 -0.96
N GLY A 89 -11.45 16.79 -0.22
CA GLY A 89 -12.39 15.77 0.25
C GLY A 89 -11.90 14.89 1.41
N LEU A 90 -10.67 15.08 1.88
CA LEU A 90 -10.11 14.32 3.00
C LEU A 90 -10.89 14.59 4.30
N ASP A 91 -11.52 13.55 4.82
CA ASP A 91 -12.18 13.52 6.13
C ASP A 91 -11.20 12.99 7.18
N MET A 92 -10.63 13.92 7.95
CA MET A 92 -9.68 13.59 9.02
C MET A 92 -10.35 13.02 10.28
N ALA A 93 -11.69 13.04 10.38
CA ALA A 93 -12.38 12.44 11.53
C ALA A 93 -12.29 10.90 11.51
N GLY A 94 -12.03 10.32 10.34
CA GLY A 94 -12.02 8.87 10.14
C GLY A 94 -13.41 8.25 10.19
N ASN A 95 -13.43 6.91 10.16
CA ASN A 95 -14.64 6.10 10.26
C ASN A 95 -14.37 4.84 11.11
N ASP A 96 -15.30 3.89 11.07
CA ASP A 96 -15.21 2.61 11.77
C ASP A 96 -14.14 1.66 11.20
N VAL A 97 -13.55 1.99 10.04
CA VAL A 97 -12.48 1.22 9.41
C VAL A 97 -11.12 1.83 9.70
N ILE A 98 -10.96 3.15 9.53
CA ILE A 98 -9.65 3.80 9.60
C ILE A 98 -9.73 5.23 10.12
N VAL A 99 -8.70 5.66 10.85
CA VAL A 99 -8.47 7.06 11.25
C VAL A 99 -7.26 7.62 10.49
N PRO A 100 -7.47 8.53 9.53
CA PRO A 100 -6.38 9.15 8.78
C PRO A 100 -5.52 10.06 9.65
N GLU A 101 -4.22 10.09 9.39
CA GLU A 101 -3.26 10.92 10.11
C GLU A 101 -2.13 11.39 9.20
N TRP A 102 -1.83 12.70 9.25
CA TRP A 102 -0.64 13.25 8.62
C TRP A 102 0.55 13.06 9.53
N ILE A 103 1.54 12.30 9.06
CA ILE A 103 2.74 11.97 9.82
C ILE A 103 3.97 12.56 9.11
N ALA A 104 4.87 13.15 9.88
CA ALA A 104 6.14 13.64 9.34
C ALA A 104 6.96 12.48 8.76
N LEU A 105 7.65 12.70 7.63
CA LEU A 105 8.36 11.62 6.91
C LEU A 105 9.48 10.98 7.75
N ASP A 106 10.06 11.74 8.68
CA ASP A 106 11.09 11.29 9.62
C ASP A 106 10.50 10.62 10.89
N ARG A 107 9.17 10.51 10.99
CA ARG A 107 8.44 9.97 12.15
C ARG A 107 7.45 8.88 11.78
N VAL A 108 7.59 8.29 10.60
CA VAL A 108 6.74 7.16 10.18
C VAL A 108 6.87 6.03 11.22
N PRO A 109 5.75 5.55 11.80
CA PRO A 109 5.77 4.63 12.94
C PRO A 109 5.93 3.18 12.48
N TYR A 110 7.09 2.84 11.90
CA TYR A 110 7.34 1.50 11.33
C TYR A 110 7.15 0.35 12.32
N ASP A 111 7.28 0.59 13.62
CA ASP A 111 7.02 -0.38 14.69
C ASP A 111 5.53 -0.70 14.87
N GLN A 112 4.65 0.16 14.36
CA GLN A 112 3.19 -0.01 14.33
C GLN A 112 2.68 -0.30 12.90
N MET A 113 3.55 -0.68 11.98
CA MET A 113 3.22 -1.02 10.59
C MET A 113 3.53 -2.49 10.31
N PRO A 114 2.95 -3.12 9.27
CA PRO A 114 3.43 -4.39 8.74
C PRO A 114 4.96 -4.43 8.60
N ALA A 115 5.57 -5.59 8.84
CA ALA A 115 7.04 -5.68 9.00
C ALA A 115 7.80 -5.36 7.70
N ASP A 116 7.16 -5.57 6.55
CA ASP A 116 7.68 -5.23 5.22
C ASP A 116 7.71 -3.72 4.96
N ASP A 117 6.81 -2.94 5.56
CA ASP A 117 6.73 -1.49 5.35
C ASP A 117 8.04 -0.79 5.70
N ALA A 118 8.74 -1.25 6.74
CA ALA A 118 10.05 -0.74 7.14
C ALA A 118 11.15 -0.98 6.08
N LEU A 119 10.94 -1.90 5.14
CA LEU A 119 11.88 -2.25 4.08
C LEU A 119 11.64 -1.42 2.81
N TRP A 120 10.38 -1.25 2.40
CA TRP A 120 10.05 -0.62 1.11
C TRP A 120 9.61 0.84 1.21
N TYR A 121 9.03 1.33 2.32
CA TYR A 121 8.68 2.75 2.44
C TYR A 121 9.91 3.67 2.35
N PRO A 122 11.00 3.45 3.14
CA PRO A 122 12.13 4.36 3.11
C PRO A 122 12.67 4.65 1.70
N PRO A 123 13.01 3.65 0.86
CA PRO A 123 13.51 3.93 -0.50
C PRO A 123 12.48 4.61 -1.41
N VAL A 124 11.18 4.34 -1.25
CA VAL A 124 10.11 4.99 -2.04
C VAL A 124 9.90 6.46 -1.67
N LEU A 125 10.03 6.79 -0.38
CA LEU A 125 9.75 8.13 0.15
C LEU A 125 10.89 9.14 -0.01
N LEU A 126 12.09 8.70 -0.38
CA LEU A 126 13.22 9.60 -0.65
C LEU A 126 12.88 10.60 -1.77
N GLU A 127 13.58 11.75 -1.78
CA GLU A 127 13.51 12.68 -2.90
C GLU A 127 13.96 11.99 -4.19
N GLY A 128 13.10 11.99 -5.22
CA GLY A 128 13.34 11.23 -6.44
C GLY A 128 13.34 9.70 -6.25
N GLY A 129 12.72 9.20 -5.17
CA GLY A 129 12.87 7.84 -4.64
C GLY A 129 12.73 6.69 -5.63
N ASP A 130 12.99 5.49 -5.13
CA ASP A 130 13.10 4.29 -5.96
C ASP A 130 11.73 3.80 -6.48
N LEU A 131 11.76 3.16 -7.64
CA LEU A 131 10.69 2.32 -8.16
C LEU A 131 11.05 0.86 -7.88
N LEU A 132 10.12 0.08 -7.33
CA LEU A 132 10.47 -1.22 -6.75
C LEU A 132 9.63 -2.38 -7.31
N ARG A 133 10.26 -3.54 -7.43
CA ARG A 133 9.58 -4.84 -7.44
C ARG A 133 9.95 -5.56 -6.14
N GLY A 134 8.95 -6.03 -5.42
CA GLY A 134 9.13 -6.70 -4.13
C GLY A 134 8.39 -8.02 -4.05
N SER A 135 8.95 -8.97 -3.30
CA SER A 135 8.25 -10.16 -2.84
C SER A 135 8.50 -10.36 -1.35
N PHE A 136 7.46 -10.78 -0.61
CA PHE A 136 7.50 -10.98 0.82
C PHE A 136 6.75 -12.25 1.20
N THR A 137 7.38 -13.09 2.00
CA THR A 137 6.78 -14.31 2.53
C THR A 137 6.50 -14.13 4.02
N PHE A 138 5.24 -14.29 4.41
CA PHE A 138 4.76 -14.13 5.78
C PHE A 138 4.30 -15.45 6.39
N ARG A 139 4.45 -15.53 7.71
CA ARG A 139 3.71 -16.44 8.59
C ARG A 139 2.95 -15.61 9.61
N GLY A 140 1.68 -15.34 9.34
CA GLY A 140 0.90 -14.35 10.09
C GLY A 140 1.59 -12.99 10.06
N GLN A 141 1.95 -12.44 11.22
CA GLN A 141 2.62 -11.14 11.32
C GLN A 141 4.15 -11.22 11.18
N GLN A 142 4.72 -12.42 11.05
CA GLN A 142 6.17 -12.62 10.95
C GLN A 142 6.61 -12.63 9.49
N LEU A 143 7.47 -11.68 9.10
CA LEU A 143 8.17 -11.72 7.82
C LEU A 143 9.27 -12.80 7.87
N LEU A 144 9.19 -13.77 6.97
CA LEU A 144 10.14 -14.89 6.88
C LEU A 144 11.24 -14.64 5.85
N GLU A 145 10.86 -14.16 4.66
CA GLU A 145 11.76 -13.93 3.53
C GLU A 145 11.28 -12.72 2.75
N HIS A 146 12.21 -11.98 2.15
CA HIS A 146 11.88 -10.90 1.24
C HIS A 146 12.92 -10.77 0.13
N HIS A 147 12.47 -10.29 -1.02
CA HIS A 147 13.31 -9.77 -2.08
C HIS A 147 12.81 -8.38 -2.48
N LEU A 148 13.73 -7.45 -2.69
CA LEU A 148 13.40 -6.10 -3.11
C LEU A 148 14.44 -5.63 -4.12
N GLU A 149 13.97 -5.25 -5.30
CA GLU A 149 14.83 -4.76 -6.37
C GLU A 149 14.35 -3.40 -6.88
N ARG A 150 15.30 -2.57 -7.30
CA ARG A 150 15.00 -1.34 -8.03
C ARG A 150 14.76 -1.66 -9.48
N VAL A 151 13.70 -1.09 -10.03
CA VAL A 151 13.33 -1.21 -11.44
C VAL A 151 13.30 0.16 -12.09
N SER A 152 13.40 0.20 -13.42
CA SER A 152 13.13 1.39 -14.20
C SER A 152 11.62 1.67 -14.29
N SER A 153 11.26 2.88 -14.74
CA SER A 153 9.86 3.22 -14.98
C SER A 153 9.21 2.37 -16.07
N VAL A 154 10.00 1.96 -17.08
CA VAL A 154 9.53 1.10 -18.17
C VAL A 154 9.23 -0.30 -17.65
N GLU A 155 10.16 -0.89 -16.91
CA GLU A 155 9.99 -2.22 -16.31
C GLU A 155 8.79 -2.25 -15.35
N LEU A 156 8.62 -1.24 -14.50
CA LEU A 156 7.46 -1.18 -13.60
C LEU A 156 6.14 -1.10 -14.36
N GLN A 157 6.08 -0.32 -15.45
CA GLN A 157 4.88 -0.24 -16.29
C GLN A 157 4.55 -1.58 -16.96
N GLU A 158 5.56 -2.29 -17.46
CA GLU A 158 5.39 -3.62 -18.07
C GLU A 158 4.91 -4.64 -17.04
N LEU A 159 5.48 -4.62 -15.83
CA LEU A 159 5.06 -5.49 -14.72
C LEU A 159 3.60 -5.25 -14.31
N ILE A 160 3.19 -3.97 -14.18
CA ILE A 160 1.80 -3.61 -13.84
C ILE A 160 0.83 -4.03 -14.94
N ALA A 161 1.22 -3.90 -16.21
CA ALA A 161 0.37 -4.28 -17.34
C ALA A 161 0.24 -5.81 -17.52
N ALA A 162 1.19 -6.59 -17.00
CA ALA A 162 1.20 -8.04 -17.09
C ALA A 162 0.51 -8.76 -15.91
N ALA A 163 0.20 -8.02 -14.84
CA ALA A 163 -0.51 -8.49 -13.65
C ALA A 163 -2.02 -8.61 -13.88
#